data_AF-A0A8J6UPF7-F1
#
_entry.id   AF-A0A8J6UPF7-F1
#
_cell.length_a   1.000
_cell.length_b   1.000
_cell.length_c   1.000
_cell.angle_alpha   90.00
_cell.angle_beta   90.00
_cell.angle_gamma   90.00
#
_symmetry.space_group_name_H-M   'P 1'
#
loop_
_entity.id
_entity.type
_entity.pdbx_description
1 polymer ?
#
loop_
_entity_poly.entity_id
_entity_poly.type
_entity_poly.pdbx_seq_one_letter_code
_entity_poly.pdbx_strand_id
1 'polypeptide(L)'
;MAFSITNACIGCNACKLVCPQKAIVSGANGYAIASHRCNECVGHHADPQCASICPIETAIVNAEHRALNPPGSLTGLPTERNVIAISLLEQRLSNHTNHPPSHGEGHAR
;
A
#
# COMPACT_ATOMS: atom_id res chain seq x y z
N MET A 1 -12.60 -14.17 -4.17
CA MET A 1 -11.95 -13.14 -5.00
C MET A 1 -10.47 -13.49 -5.08
N ALA A 2 -9.73 -12.91 -6.03
CA ALA A 2 -8.31 -13.22 -6.22
C ALA A 2 -7.58 -11.99 -6.75
N PHE A 3 -6.29 -11.90 -6.45
CA PHE A 3 -5.42 -10.88 -7.03
C PHE A 3 -5.12 -11.19 -8.50
N SER A 4 -4.69 -10.16 -9.24
CA SER A 4 -4.23 -10.26 -10.63
C SER A 4 -2.92 -9.50 -10.83
N ILE A 5 -2.13 -9.92 -11.82
CA ILE A 5 -0.95 -9.20 -12.30
C ILE A 5 -1.35 -8.45 -13.58
N THR A 6 -1.06 -7.16 -13.65
CA THR A 6 -1.35 -6.33 -14.84
C THR A 6 -0.26 -6.49 -15.91
N ASN A 7 -0.47 -5.87 -17.07
CA ASN A 7 0.52 -5.84 -18.16
C ASN A 7 1.80 -5.06 -17.82
N ALA A 8 1.90 -4.43 -16.64
CA ALA A 8 3.11 -3.78 -16.17
C ALA A 8 4.19 -4.78 -15.70
N CYS A 9 3.90 -6.07 -15.68
CA CYS A 9 4.86 -7.10 -15.26
C CYS A 9 6.11 -7.14 -16.16
N ILE A 10 7.28 -7.10 -15.54
CA ILE A 10 8.59 -7.21 -16.23
C ILE A 10 9.22 -8.62 -16.15
N GLY A 11 8.50 -9.62 -15.62
CA GLY A 11 9.00 -11.00 -15.58
C GLY A 11 10.14 -11.26 -14.59
N CYS A 12 10.37 -10.42 -13.57
CA CYS A 12 11.51 -10.53 -12.64
C CYS A 12 11.49 -11.75 -11.68
N ASN A 13 10.43 -12.57 -11.69
CA ASN A 13 10.27 -13.78 -10.86
C ASN A 13 10.14 -13.57 -9.33
N ALA A 14 10.29 -12.35 -8.81
CA ALA A 14 10.28 -12.10 -7.37
C ALA A 14 8.99 -12.58 -6.65
N CYS A 15 7.82 -12.27 -7.21
CA CYS A 15 6.53 -12.65 -6.62
C CYS A 15 6.27 -14.17 -6.60
N LYS A 16 6.89 -14.91 -7.52
CA LYS A 16 6.76 -16.37 -7.59
C LYS A 16 7.41 -17.07 -6.40
N LEU A 17 8.51 -16.51 -5.90
CA LEU A 17 9.29 -17.08 -4.80
C LEU A 17 8.59 -16.94 -3.44
N VAL A 18 7.76 -15.91 -3.28
CA VAL A 18 7.13 -15.56 -2.00
C VAL A 18 5.67 -15.97 -1.89
N CYS A 19 5.04 -16.46 -2.98
CA CYS A 19 3.62 -16.83 -2.96
C CYS A 19 3.40 -18.17 -2.24
N PRO A 20 2.72 -18.20 -1.07
CA PRO A 20 2.57 -19.42 -0.28
C PRO A 20 1.72 -20.49 -0.99
N GLN A 21 0.71 -20.05 -1.76
CA GLN A 21 -0.15 -20.92 -2.54
C GLN A 21 0.46 -21.35 -3.88
N LYS A 22 1.66 -20.85 -4.21
CA LYS A 22 2.32 -21.04 -5.50
C LYS A 22 1.39 -20.69 -6.69
N ALA A 23 0.54 -19.68 -6.50
CA ALA A 23 -0.48 -19.27 -7.46
C ALA A 23 0.08 -18.47 -8.66
N ILE A 24 1.33 -18.01 -8.58
CA ILE A 24 2.00 -17.28 -9.65
C ILE A 24 2.50 -18.26 -10.73
N VAL A 25 2.01 -18.11 -11.95
CA VAL A 25 2.30 -18.96 -13.12
C VAL A 25 2.79 -18.11 -14.29
N SER A 26 3.45 -18.73 -15.27
CA SER A 26 3.85 -18.03 -16.49
C SER A 26 2.61 -17.55 -17.26
N GLY A 27 2.63 -16.29 -17.68
CA GLY A 27 1.57 -15.66 -18.47
C GLY A 27 2.08 -15.15 -19.82
N ALA A 28 1.21 -14.49 -20.59
CA ALA A 28 1.58 -13.95 -21.90
C ALA A 28 2.65 -12.84 -21.81
N ASN A 29 2.54 -11.97 -20.80
CA ASN A 29 3.44 -10.84 -20.56
C ASN A 29 4.18 -11.00 -19.21
N GLY A 30 4.93 -12.08 -19.07
CA GLY A 30 5.68 -12.40 -17.83
C GLY A 30 4.93 -13.38 -16.94
N TYR A 31 4.26 -12.88 -15.89
CA TYR A 31 3.58 -13.72 -14.89
C TYR A 31 2.09 -13.38 -14.77
N ALA A 32 1.30 -14.38 -14.38
CA ALA A 32 -0.12 -14.27 -14.06
C ALA A 32 -0.45 -14.98 -12.75
N ILE A 33 -1.59 -14.64 -12.14
CA ILE A 33 -2.07 -15.30 -10.91
C ILE A 33 -3.19 -16.28 -11.30
N ALA A 34 -3.00 -17.55 -10.97
CA ALA A 34 -4.05 -18.55 -11.06
C ALA A 34 -5.12 -18.28 -9.99
N SER A 35 -6.24 -17.69 -10.40
CA SER A 35 -7.30 -17.22 -9.49
C SER A 35 -7.80 -18.29 -8.51
N HIS A 36 -7.98 -19.52 -8.99
CA HIS A 36 -8.42 -20.67 -8.18
C HIS A 36 -7.40 -21.12 -7.10
N ARG A 37 -6.18 -20.59 -7.11
CA ARG A 37 -5.14 -20.89 -6.13
C ARG A 37 -4.82 -19.71 -5.22
N CYS A 38 -5.19 -18.49 -5.62
CA CYS A 38 -4.92 -17.31 -4.82
C CYS A 38 -5.89 -17.25 -3.65
N ASN A 39 -5.37 -17.27 -2.42
CA ASN A 39 -6.15 -17.08 -1.20
C ASN A 39 -5.88 -15.71 -0.56
N GLU A 40 -5.35 -14.76 -1.32
CA GLU A 40 -5.04 -13.40 -0.84
C GLU A 40 -4.05 -13.38 0.36
N CYS A 41 -3.20 -14.41 0.47
CA CYS A 41 -2.29 -14.66 1.60
C CYS A 41 -2.99 -14.94 2.94
N VAL A 42 -4.31 -15.09 2.97
CA VAL A 42 -5.09 -15.42 4.17
C VAL A 42 -4.55 -16.69 4.83
N GLY A 43 -4.31 -16.64 6.13
CA GLY A 43 -3.75 -17.75 6.91
C GLY A 43 -2.24 -17.96 6.77
N HIS A 44 -1.53 -17.12 6.01
CA HIS A 44 -0.07 -17.17 5.88
C HIS A 44 0.61 -15.85 6.27
N HIS A 45 0.13 -14.73 5.74
CA HIS A 45 0.71 -13.41 5.99
C HIS A 45 -0.40 -12.36 6.14
N ALA A 46 -0.14 -11.31 6.91
CA ALA A 46 -1.05 -10.17 7.01
C ALA A 46 -1.10 -9.37 5.71
N ASP A 47 0.04 -9.25 5.03
CA ASP A 47 0.20 -8.46 3.81
C ASP A 47 0.35 -9.34 2.56
N PRO A 48 -0.13 -8.86 1.39
CA PRO A 48 0.00 -9.55 0.11
C PRO A 48 1.46 -9.60 -0.36
N GLN A 49 2.14 -10.72 -0.10
CA GLN A 49 3.58 -10.87 -0.36
C GLN A 49 3.99 -10.56 -1.81
N CYS A 50 3.14 -10.94 -2.78
CA CYS A 50 3.39 -10.63 -4.19
C CYS A 50 3.44 -9.13 -4.49
N ALA A 51 2.64 -8.32 -3.79
CA ALA A 51 2.63 -6.86 -3.94
C ALA A 51 3.80 -6.24 -3.18
N SER A 52 4.11 -6.73 -1.98
CA SER A 52 5.21 -6.22 -1.15
C SER A 52 6.60 -6.38 -1.79
N ILE A 53 6.80 -7.41 -2.62
CA ILE A 53 8.09 -7.66 -3.29
C ILE A 53 8.13 -7.17 -4.74
N CYS A 54 6.99 -6.73 -5.31
CA CYS A 54 6.95 -6.38 -6.73
C CYS A 54 7.70 -5.07 -6.97
N PRO A 55 8.73 -5.03 -7.83
CA PRO A 55 9.50 -3.82 -8.07
C PRO A 55 8.77 -2.80 -8.97
N ILE A 56 7.58 -3.13 -9.46
CA ILE A 56 6.77 -2.28 -10.33
C ILE A 56 5.48 -1.95 -9.60
N GLU A 57 5.36 -0.71 -9.14
CA GLU A 57 4.12 -0.20 -8.54
C GLU A 57 2.96 -0.38 -9.52
N THR A 58 1.75 -0.58 -8.99
CA THR A 58 0.49 -0.84 -9.71
C THR A 58 0.42 -2.16 -10.49
N ALA A 59 1.48 -2.96 -10.46
CA ALA A 59 1.50 -4.24 -11.17
C ALA A 59 0.61 -5.32 -10.53
N ILE A 60 0.34 -5.24 -9.22
CA ILE A 60 -0.53 -6.19 -8.53
C ILE A 60 -1.83 -5.51 -8.14
N VAL A 61 -2.97 -6.08 -8.53
CA VAL A 61 -4.30 -5.52 -8.28
C VAL A 61 -5.23 -6.53 -7.61
N ASN A 62 -6.21 -6.03 -6.87
CA ASN A 62 -7.31 -6.84 -6.32
C ASN A 62 -8.41 -7.10 -7.37
N ALA A 63 -9.50 -7.76 -6.97
CA ALA A 63 -10.62 -8.09 -7.87
C ALA A 63 -11.32 -6.84 -8.46
N GLU A 64 -11.27 -5.70 -7.76
CA GLU A 64 -11.78 -4.41 -8.25
C GLU A 64 -10.73 -3.61 -9.05
N HIS A 65 -9.65 -4.25 -9.48
CA HIS A 65 -8.53 -3.62 -10.21
C HIS A 65 -7.84 -2.48 -9.45
N ARG A 66 -7.96 -2.43 -8.12
CA ARG A 66 -7.22 -1.48 -7.29
C ARG A 66 -5.83 -2.01 -6.99
N ALA A 67 -4.82 -1.14 -7.17
CA ALA A 67 -3.42 -1.47 -6.89
C ALA A 67 -3.22 -1.84 -5.42
N LEU A 68 -2.57 -2.98 -5.19
CA LEU A 68 -2.11 -3.43 -3.87
C LEU A 68 -0.72 -2.86 -3.53
N ASN A 69 0.07 -2.53 -4.55
CA ASN A 69 1.31 -1.78 -4.46
C ASN A 69 1.17 -0.41 -5.16
N PRO A 70 0.42 0.55 -4.57
CA PRO A 70 0.10 1.82 -5.23
C PRO A 70 1.36 2.69 -5.46
N PRO A 71 1.26 3.75 -6.29
CA PRO A 71 2.35 4.68 -6.49
C PRO A 71 2.85 5.27 -5.15
N GLY A 72 4.17 5.30 -4.96
CA GLY A 72 4.83 5.74 -3.73
C GLY A 72 5.04 4.64 -2.68
N SER A 73 4.44 3.45 -2.85
CA SER A 73 4.61 2.33 -1.91
C SER A 73 6.04 1.79 -1.83
N LEU A 74 6.85 1.91 -2.89
CA LEU A 74 8.25 1.46 -2.89
C LEU A 74 9.23 2.52 -2.38
N THR A 75 8.88 3.79 -2.50
CA THR A 75 9.75 4.92 -2.14
C THR A 75 9.45 5.47 -0.74
N GLY A 76 8.38 5.01 -0.11
CA GLY A 76 7.87 5.57 1.15
C GLY A 76 7.28 6.97 0.97
N LEU A 77 7.07 7.41 -0.28
CA LEU A 77 6.39 8.66 -0.56
C LEU A 77 4.90 8.51 -0.22
N PRO A 78 4.28 9.57 0.32
CA PRO A 78 2.87 9.53 0.65
C PRO A 78 2.06 9.26 -0.62
N THR A 79 1.28 8.18 -0.59
CA THR A 79 0.25 7.94 -1.62
C THR A 79 -0.69 9.14 -1.69
N GLU A 80 -1.40 9.35 -2.81
CA GLU A 80 -2.33 10.50 -2.95
C GLU A 80 -3.34 10.60 -1.79
N ARG A 81 -3.78 9.46 -1.25
CA ARG A 81 -4.65 9.40 -0.06
C ARG A 81 -3.95 9.94 1.20
N ASN A 82 -2.66 9.66 1.34
CA ASN A 82 -1.86 10.11 2.47
C ASN A 82 -1.52 11.60 2.36
N VAL A 83 -1.36 12.15 1.15
CA VAL A 83 -1.10 13.60 0.96
C VAL A 83 -2.19 14.44 1.60
N ILE A 84 -3.47 14.16 1.31
CA ILE A 84 -4.60 14.90 1.88
C ILE A 84 -4.61 14.77 3.41
N ALA A 85 -4.43 13.55 3.94
CA ALA A 85 -4.42 13.31 5.38
C ALA A 85 -3.26 14.04 6.08
N ILE A 86 -2.06 14.01 5.50
CA ILE A 86 -0.86 14.70 6.03
C ILE A 86 -1.09 16.21 6.01
N SER A 87 -1.56 16.78 4.89
CA SER A 87 -1.83 18.22 4.82
C SER A 87 -2.91 18.65 5.82
N LEU A 88 -3.95 17.84 6.04
CA LEU A 88 -4.97 18.11 7.07
C LEU A 88 -4.40 18.01 8.50
N LEU A 89 -3.48 17.07 8.75
CA LEU A 89 -2.79 16.95 10.03
C LEU A 89 -1.88 18.16 10.27
N GLU A 90 -1.10 18.59 9.28
CA GLU A 90 -0.28 19.79 9.35
C GLU A 90 -1.11 21.05 9.60
N GLN A 91 -2.26 21.19 8.93
CA GLN A 91 -3.20 22.28 9.19
C GLN A 91 -3.76 22.25 10.63
N ARG A 92 -4.11 21.07 11.15
CA ARG A 92 -4.55 20.92 12.55
C ARG A 92 -3.45 21.29 13.53
N LEU A 93 -2.22 20.80 13.32
CA LEU A 93 -1.06 21.11 14.15
C LEU A 93 -0.76 22.62 14.14
N SER A 94 -0.80 23.26 12.98
CA SER A 94 -0.64 24.71 12.82
C SER A 94 -1.74 25.49 13.57
N ASN A 95 -3.00 25.06 13.47
CA ASN A 95 -4.11 25.70 14.20
C ASN A 95 -3.99 25.55 15.72
N HIS A 96 -3.39 24.46 16.22
CA HIS A 96 -3.11 24.30 17.65
C HIS A 96 -1.97 25.21 18.15
N THR A 97 -1.03 25.61 17.29
CA THR A 97 0.06 26.54 17.67
C THR A 97 -0.33 28.02 17.69
N ASN A 98 -1.50 28.38 17.14
CA ASN A 98 -1.99 29.77 17.09
C ASN A 98 -2.88 30.17 18.28
N HIS A 99 -3.09 29.30 19.27
CA HIS A 99 -3.69 29.69 20.54
C HIS A 99 -2.57 30.03 21.54
N PRO A 100 -2.32 31.33 21.86
CA PRO A 100 -1.39 31.65 22.94
C PRO A 100 -1.86 30.98 24.23
N PRO A 101 -0.96 30.54 25.13
CA PRO A 101 -1.38 30.07 26.43
C PRO A 101 -2.17 31.19 27.10
N SER A 102 -3.44 30.93 27.42
CA SER A 102 -4.25 31.83 28.24
C SER A 102 -3.49 32.08 29.54
N HIS A 103 -2.95 33.29 29.69
CA HIS A 103 -2.31 33.76 30.91
C HIS A 103 -3.30 33.56 32.07
N GLY A 104 -3.03 32.57 32.92
CA GLY A 104 -3.69 32.45 34.21
C GLY A 104 -3.19 33.59 35.09
N GLU A 105 -4.02 34.60 35.31
CA GLU A 105 -3.85 35.62 36.35
C GLU A 105 -3.89 34.93 37.72
N GLY A 106 -2.72 34.51 38.22
CA GLY A 106 -2.50 34.10 39.60
C GLY A 106 -2.41 35.33 40.48
N HIS A 107 -3.55 35.74 41.02
CA HIS A 107 -3.72 36.77 42.04
C HIS A 107 -2.75 36.55 43.22
N ALA A 108 -1.76 37.42 43.38
CA ALA A 108 -0.91 37.45 44.57
C ALA A 108 -1.74 37.91 45.79
N ARG A 109 -1.74 37.10 46.84
CA ARG A 109 -2.00 37.50 48.22
C ARG A 109 -0.96 36.86 49.11
#